data_AF-A0A963S2I8-F1
#
_entry.id   AF-A0A963S2I8-F1
#
_cell.length_a   1.000
_cell.length_b   1.000
_cell.length_c   1.000
_cell.angle_alpha   90.00
_cell.angle_beta   90.00
_cell.angle_gamma   90.00
#
_symmetry.space_group_name_H-M   'P 1'
#
loop_
_entity.id
_entity.type
_entity.pdbx_description
1 polymer ?
#
loop_
_entity_poly.entity_id
_entity_poly.type
_entity_poly.pdbx_seq_one_letter_code
_entity_poly.pdbx_strand_id
1 'polypeptide(L)'
;MPRNTISIIALLAATMSPLAVSSPALAEEKVMSNEDWWPERLDLQPLRQHGAESNPMGDDFNYAEEFKTLDLDAVKKDVEALMTSSQDWWPADYGHYGPFFIRMAWHS
;
A
#
# COMPACT_ATOMS: atom_id res chain seq x y z
N MET A 1 -2.83 -30.51 -54.05
CA MET A 1 -2.70 -29.88 -52.71
C MET A 1 -2.10 -28.50 -52.89
N PRO A 2 -2.89 -27.41 -52.79
CA PRO A 2 -2.42 -26.07 -53.12
C PRO A 2 -1.75 -25.35 -51.94
N ARG A 3 -0.71 -24.58 -52.27
CA ARG A 3 -0.07 -23.51 -51.50
C ARG A 3 -1.07 -22.35 -51.29
N ASN A 4 -0.98 -21.60 -50.18
CA ASN A 4 -1.45 -20.20 -50.05
C ASN A 4 -0.81 -19.52 -48.83
N THR A 5 0.24 -18.70 -49.01
CA THR A 5 0.26 -17.22 -49.12
C THR A 5 0.02 -16.46 -47.81
N ILE A 6 1.10 -15.85 -47.32
CA ILE A 6 1.12 -14.83 -46.26
C ILE A 6 0.45 -13.56 -46.81
N SER A 7 -0.69 -13.16 -46.24
CA SER A 7 -1.35 -11.89 -46.58
C SER A 7 -0.74 -10.74 -45.79
N ILE A 8 0.06 -9.94 -46.50
CA ILE A 8 0.54 -8.63 -46.10
C ILE A 8 -0.56 -7.61 -46.42
N ILE A 9 -1.66 -7.54 -45.64
CA ILE A 9 -2.60 -6.40 -45.68
C ILE A 9 -3.26 -6.25 -44.29
N ALA A 10 -2.60 -5.52 -43.40
CA ALA A 10 -3.23 -4.74 -42.33
C ALA A 10 -2.22 -3.75 -41.74
N LEU A 11 -1.46 -3.08 -42.63
CA LEU A 11 -0.79 -1.83 -42.29
C LEU A 11 -1.80 -0.72 -42.58
N LEU A 12 -1.99 0.17 -41.61
CA LEU A 12 -2.70 1.46 -41.71
C LEU A 12 -4.21 1.46 -41.38
N ALA A 13 -4.53 1.52 -40.09
CA ALA A 13 -5.68 2.27 -39.60
C ALA A 13 -5.31 2.99 -38.29
N ALA A 14 -5.13 4.30 -38.40
CA ALA A 14 -5.23 5.31 -37.34
C ALA A 14 -4.39 5.09 -36.07
N THR A 15 -3.21 5.71 -35.92
CA THR A 15 -3.11 7.14 -35.50
C THR A 15 -4.35 7.66 -34.77
N MET A 16 -4.67 7.08 -33.61
CA MET A 16 -5.27 7.84 -32.52
C MET A 16 -4.52 7.48 -31.25
N SER A 17 -3.35 8.08 -31.07
CA SER A 17 -2.95 8.48 -29.72
C SER A 17 -4.15 9.25 -29.14
N PRO A 18 -4.73 8.85 -27.99
CA PRO A 18 -5.46 9.83 -27.23
C PRO A 18 -4.45 10.94 -26.96
N LEU A 19 -4.78 12.16 -27.37
CA LEU A 19 -4.12 13.35 -26.90
C LEU A 19 -3.87 13.12 -25.41
N ALA A 20 -2.59 13.08 -25.01
CA ALA A 20 -2.25 13.37 -23.65
C ALA A 20 -2.83 14.76 -23.43
N VAL A 21 -4.03 14.82 -22.86
CA VAL A 21 -4.54 16.04 -22.27
C VAL A 21 -3.48 16.33 -21.24
N SER A 22 -2.60 17.26 -21.57
CA SER A 22 -1.80 17.97 -20.62
C SER A 22 -2.83 18.53 -19.65
N SER A 23 -3.07 17.78 -18.56
CA SER A 23 -3.69 18.35 -17.40
C SER A 23 -2.89 19.61 -17.15
N PRO A 24 -3.50 20.81 -17.12
CA PRO A 24 -2.77 21.94 -16.59
C PRO A 24 -2.25 21.42 -15.25
N ALA A 25 -0.94 21.56 -15.04
CA ALA A 25 -0.41 21.50 -13.70
C ALA A 25 -1.16 22.61 -12.96
N LEU A 26 -2.34 22.28 -12.42
CA LEU A 26 -2.97 23.01 -11.36
C LEU A 26 -1.90 22.94 -10.30
N ALA A 27 -1.16 24.04 -10.16
CA ALA A 27 -0.45 24.31 -8.93
C ALA A 27 -1.47 24.00 -7.83
N GLU A 28 -1.19 22.97 -7.04
CA GLU A 28 -2.00 22.58 -5.92
C GLU A 28 -2.06 23.82 -5.02
N GLU A 29 -3.13 24.59 -5.13
CA GLU A 29 -3.30 25.81 -4.34
C GLU A 29 -3.46 25.34 -2.90
N LYS A 30 -2.35 25.34 -2.16
CA LYS A 30 -2.33 25.00 -0.75
C LYS A 30 -3.25 25.99 -0.05
N VAL A 31 -4.46 25.54 0.29
CA VAL A 31 -5.39 26.31 1.11
C VAL A 31 -4.72 26.58 2.45
N MET A 32 -4.53 27.86 2.77
CA MET A 32 -3.93 28.23 4.05
C MET A 32 -4.83 27.79 5.20
N SER A 33 -4.26 26.98 6.10
CA SER A 33 -4.90 26.54 7.33
C SER A 33 -4.77 27.58 8.43
N ASN A 34 -5.46 27.38 9.55
CA ASN A 34 -5.33 28.27 10.70
C ASN A 34 -3.92 28.22 11.31
N GLU A 35 -3.24 27.08 11.19
CA GLU A 35 -1.88 26.86 11.64
C GLU A 35 -0.88 27.66 10.79
N ASP A 36 -1.16 27.83 9.49
CA ASP A 36 -0.36 28.68 8.60
C ASP A 36 -0.51 30.18 8.96
N TRP A 37 -1.71 30.62 9.37
CA TRP A 37 -1.98 32.02 9.75
C TRP A 37 -1.50 32.38 11.16
N TRP A 38 -1.57 31.43 12.10
CA TRP A 38 -1.20 31.62 13.51
C TRP A 38 -0.29 30.48 13.99
N PRO A 39 1.00 30.49 13.60
CA PRO A 39 1.92 29.38 13.88
C PRO A 39 2.20 29.16 15.37
N GLU A 40 2.07 30.20 16.19
CA GLU A 40 2.30 30.13 17.66
C GLU A 40 1.02 29.83 18.45
N ARG A 41 -0.11 29.55 17.78
CA ARG A 41 -1.37 29.21 18.45
C ARG A 41 -1.24 27.85 19.14
N LEU A 42 -1.75 27.74 20.36
CA LEU A 42 -1.83 26.46 21.07
C LEU A 42 -2.60 25.42 20.24
N ASP A 43 -1.94 24.30 19.95
CA ASP A 43 -2.53 23.17 19.24
C ASP A 43 -3.26 22.23 20.21
N LEU A 44 -4.53 21.95 19.89
CA LEU A 44 -5.40 21.03 20.62
C LEU A 44 -5.72 19.75 19.83
N GLN A 45 -5.18 19.58 18.61
CA GLN A 45 -5.34 18.37 17.82
C GLN A 45 -4.93 17.08 18.57
N PRO A 46 -3.86 17.07 19.41
CA PRO A 46 -3.50 15.86 20.16
C PRO A 46 -4.61 15.31 21.04
N LEU A 47 -5.50 16.17 21.55
CA LEU A 47 -6.63 15.76 22.41
C LEU A 47 -7.75 15.04 21.66
N ARG A 48 -7.71 15.05 20.32
CA ARG A 48 -8.69 14.40 19.44
C ARG A 48 -8.07 13.27 18.63
N GLN A 49 -6.80 12.93 18.87
CA GLN A 49 -6.18 11.77 18.24
C GLN A 49 -6.84 10.49 18.74
N HIS A 50 -6.96 9.49 17.86
CA HIS A 50 -7.53 8.17 18.16
C HIS A 50 -8.99 8.20 18.65
N GLY A 51 -9.81 9.13 18.15
CA GLY A 51 -11.25 9.15 18.40
C GLY A 51 -11.94 7.85 17.96
N ALA A 52 -13.00 7.44 18.66
CA ALA A 52 -13.71 6.19 18.42
C ALA A 52 -14.29 6.11 16.99
N GLU A 53 -14.67 7.26 16.41
CA GLU A 53 -15.13 7.38 15.02
C GLU A 53 -14.07 6.97 13.99
N SER A 54 -12.80 7.00 14.36
CA SER A 54 -11.68 6.55 13.50
C SER A 54 -11.33 5.08 13.71
N ASN A 55 -11.92 4.40 14.70
CA ASN A 55 -11.67 2.99 14.98
C ASN A 55 -12.62 2.08 14.19
N PRO A 56 -12.15 1.30 13.21
CA PRO A 56 -13.00 0.42 12.41
C PRO A 56 -13.51 -0.81 13.18
N MET A 57 -12.94 -1.11 14.35
CA MET A 57 -13.29 -2.32 15.12
C MET A 57 -14.56 -2.18 15.96
N GLY A 58 -15.05 -0.95 16.16
CA GLY A 58 -16.21 -0.65 16.99
C GLY A 58 -15.94 -0.68 18.49
N ASP A 59 -16.92 -0.22 19.28
CA ASP A 59 -16.78 0.01 20.73
C ASP A 59 -16.75 -1.28 21.55
N ASP A 60 -17.33 -2.36 21.03
CA ASP A 60 -17.46 -3.64 21.73
C ASP A 60 -16.24 -4.57 21.55
N PHE A 61 -15.29 -4.22 20.68
CA PHE A 61 -14.14 -5.07 20.38
C PHE A 61 -13.08 -5.05 21.50
N ASN A 62 -12.69 -6.23 21.98
CA ASN A 62 -11.66 -6.38 23.00
C ASN A 62 -10.46 -7.18 22.50
N TYR A 63 -9.41 -6.47 22.08
CA TYR A 63 -8.18 -7.09 21.56
C TYR A 63 -7.52 -8.08 22.54
N ALA A 64 -7.56 -7.80 23.84
CA ALA A 64 -6.92 -8.65 24.84
C ALA A 64 -7.65 -10.00 25.00
N GLU A 65 -8.97 -10.03 24.87
CA GLU A 65 -9.74 -11.30 24.89
C GLU A 65 -9.53 -12.08 23.59
N GLU A 66 -9.59 -11.42 22.45
CA GLU A 66 -9.37 -12.06 21.15
C GLU A 66 -7.95 -12.65 21.05
N PHE A 67 -6.92 -11.90 21.47
CA PHE A 67 -5.53 -12.37 21.44
C PHE A 67 -5.30 -13.62 22.30
N LYS A 68 -6.03 -13.80 23.42
CA LYS A 68 -5.92 -15.01 24.25
C LYS A 68 -6.43 -16.27 23.54
N THR A 69 -7.34 -16.12 22.59
CA THR A 69 -7.91 -17.23 21.81
C THR A 69 -7.08 -17.58 20.57
N LEU A 70 -6.10 -16.74 20.24
CA LEU A 70 -5.26 -16.91 19.06
C LEU A 70 -4.32 -18.12 19.20
N ASP A 71 -4.27 -18.95 18.17
CA ASP A 71 -3.28 -20.03 18.07
C ASP A 71 -1.90 -19.46 17.74
N LEU A 72 -1.12 -19.18 18.78
CA LEU A 72 0.22 -18.60 18.64
C LEU A 72 1.23 -19.56 17.98
N ASP A 73 1.02 -20.87 18.10
CA ASP A 73 1.93 -21.84 17.49
C ASP A 73 1.70 -21.92 15.99
N ALA A 74 0.44 -21.85 15.54
CA ALA A 74 0.09 -21.69 14.13
C ALA A 74 0.67 -20.39 13.56
N VAL A 75 0.48 -19.24 14.23
CA VAL A 75 0.99 -17.95 13.75
C VAL A 75 2.50 -17.95 13.60
N LYS A 76 3.25 -18.46 14.59
CA LYS A 76 4.71 -18.56 14.50
C LYS A 76 5.14 -19.43 13.33
N LYS A 77 4.49 -20.59 13.14
CA LYS A 77 4.78 -21.50 12.05
C LYS A 77 4.52 -20.86 10.68
N ASP A 78 3.43 -20.11 10.56
CA ASP A 78 3.10 -19.41 9.31
C ASP A 78 4.11 -18.29 9.01
N VAL A 79 4.56 -17.56 10.02
CA VAL A 79 5.64 -16.56 9.88
C VAL A 79 6.96 -17.23 9.46
N GLU A 80 7.30 -18.39 10.05
CA GLU A 80 8.48 -19.17 9.66
C GLU A 80 8.43 -19.65 8.21
N ALA A 81 7.27 -20.15 7.77
CA ALA A 81 7.06 -20.56 6.39
C ALA A 81 7.18 -19.35 5.43
N LEU A 82 6.57 -18.21 5.79
CA LEU A 82 6.62 -16.99 4.99
C LEU A 82 8.06 -16.51 4.79
N MET A 83 8.93 -16.64 5.80
CA MET A 83 10.33 -16.21 5.69
C MET A 83 11.08 -16.84 4.52
N THR A 84 10.68 -18.01 4.02
CA THR A 84 11.31 -18.68 2.87
C THR A 84 10.42 -18.73 1.62
N SER A 85 9.23 -18.12 1.68
CA SER A 85 8.29 -18.03 0.56
C SER A 85 8.53 -16.74 -0.24
N SER A 86 9.61 -16.73 -1.04
CA SER A 86 9.99 -15.57 -1.85
C SER A 86 8.87 -15.16 -2.82
N GLN A 87 8.62 -13.85 -2.91
CA GLN A 87 7.64 -13.24 -3.79
C GLN A 87 8.32 -12.55 -4.97
N ASP A 88 7.81 -12.70 -6.19
CA ASP A 88 8.45 -12.15 -7.40
C ASP A 88 8.52 -10.62 -7.43
N TRP A 89 7.53 -9.95 -6.82
CA TRP A 89 7.47 -8.49 -6.74
C TRP A 89 8.42 -7.91 -5.68
N TRP A 90 8.90 -8.73 -4.75
CA TRP A 90 9.93 -8.35 -3.77
C TRP A 90 10.73 -9.58 -3.34
N PRO A 91 11.69 -10.05 -4.15
CA PRO A 91 12.38 -11.31 -3.90
C PRO A 91 13.14 -11.34 -2.57
N ALA A 92 13.19 -12.51 -1.93
CA ALA A 92 13.91 -12.69 -0.68
C ALA A 92 15.43 -12.76 -0.93
N ASP A 93 16.18 -11.91 -0.22
CA ASP A 93 17.64 -11.98 -0.21
C ASP A 93 18.10 -13.33 0.32
N TYR A 94 19.00 -14.00 -0.42
CA TYR A 94 19.48 -15.35 -0.08
C TYR A 94 18.37 -16.40 0.07
N GLY A 95 17.18 -16.15 -0.50
CA GLY A 95 16.00 -17.00 -0.34
C GLY A 95 15.35 -16.94 1.04
N HIS A 96 15.65 -15.92 1.86
CA HIS A 96 15.14 -15.82 3.23
C HIS A 96 14.90 -14.36 3.69
N TYR A 97 13.66 -14.00 4.04
CA TYR A 97 13.28 -12.65 4.53
C TYR A 97 13.70 -12.35 5.97
N GLY A 98 14.22 -13.33 6.72
CA GLY A 98 14.65 -13.19 8.11
C GLY A 98 15.43 -11.89 8.41
N PRO A 99 16.54 -11.58 7.71
CA PRO A 99 17.28 -10.33 7.95
C PRO A 99 16.43 -9.07 7.71
N PHE A 100 15.55 -9.10 6.72
CA PHE A 100 14.60 -8.02 6.43
C PHE A 100 13.58 -7.84 7.57
N PHE A 101 12.96 -8.92 8.05
CA PHE A 101 11.99 -8.87 9.15
C PHE A 101 12.64 -8.47 10.48
N ILE A 102 13.88 -8.88 10.76
CA ILE A 102 14.64 -8.40 11.93
C ILE A 102 14.81 -6.88 11.87
N ARG A 103 15.21 -6.34 10.72
CA ARG A 103 15.36 -4.89 10.54
C ARG A 103 14.03 -4.16 10.68
N MET A 104 12.95 -4.70 10.12
CA MET A 104 11.61 -4.13 10.26
C MET A 104 11.18 -4.06 11.73
N ALA A 105 11.36 -5.14 12.49
CA ALA A 105 11.05 -5.18 13.91
C ALA A 105 11.90 -4.21 14.74
N TRP A 106 13.16 -3.99 14.36
CA TRP A 106 14.03 -2.99 15.00
C TRP A 106 13.57 -1.54 14.79
N HIS A 107 12.96 -1.22 13.64
CA HIS A 107 12.52 0.13 13.30
C HIS A 107 11.12 0.48 13.82
N SER A 108 10.31 -0.53 14.17
CA SER A 108 8.96 -0.34 14.71
C SER A 108 9.00 0.21 16.12
#